data_AF-A0A4S1HE72-F1
#
_entry.id   AF-A0A4S1HE72-F1
#
_cell.length_a   1.000
_cell.length_b   1.000
_cell.length_c   1.000
_cell.angle_alpha   90.00
_cell.angle_beta   90.00
_cell.angle_gamma   90.00
#
_symmetry.space_group_name_H-M   'P 1'
#
loop_
_entity.id
_entity.type
_entity.pdbx_description
1 polymer ?
#
loop_
_entity_poly.entity_id
_entity_poly.type
_entity_poly.pdbx_seq_one_letter_code
_entity_poly.pdbx_strand_id
1 'polypeptide(L)'
;MLVLEIVIFAAALIAVSLLTVQQIVAQVREHNFYKKNGGDFSVDSNMDHVRLDRSMHYNDLRLTNWQRFYLFRPACIAMLVFVWAMMVVSLL
;
A
#
# COMPACT_ATOMS: atom_id res chain seq x y z
N MET A 1 -0.93 20.57 -25.75
CA MET A 1 -1.68 19.36 -25.36
C MET A 1 -0.73 18.23 -24.96
N LEU A 2 0.19 17.84 -25.84
CA LEU A 2 1.19 16.77 -25.62
C LEU A 2 2.09 16.97 -24.38
N VAL A 3 2.57 18.20 -24.12
CA VAL A 3 3.39 18.50 -22.92
C VAL A 3 2.61 18.28 -21.63
N LEU A 4 1.34 18.69 -21.57
CA LEU A 4 0.50 18.51 -20.37
C LEU A 4 0.24 17.03 -20.09
N GLU A 5 0.02 16.25 -21.14
CA GLU A 5 -0.23 14.81 -21.07
C GLU A 5 0.98 14.05 -20.50
N ILE A 6 2.19 14.37 -20.96
CA ILE A 6 3.44 13.82 -20.42
C ILE A 6 3.60 14.20 -18.93
N VAL A 7 3.31 15.45 -18.57
CA VAL A 7 3.42 15.93 -17.18
C VAL A 7 2.44 15.18 -16.27
N ILE A 8 1.19 15.01 -16.70
CA ILE A 8 0.17 14.27 -15.94
C ILE A 8 0.58 12.81 -15.79
N PHE A 9 1.03 12.19 -16.89
CA PHE A 9 1.47 10.80 -16.87
C PHE A 9 2.65 10.60 -15.92
N ALA A 10 3.67 11.45 -16.00
CA ALA A 10 4.84 11.39 -15.12
C ALA A 10 4.45 11.60 -13.64
N ALA A 11 3.57 12.56 -13.36
CA ALA A 11 3.06 12.79 -12.00
C ALA A 11 2.32 11.57 -11.45
N ALA A 12 1.46 10.95 -12.25
CA ALA A 12 0.74 9.74 -11.87
C ALA A 12 1.70 8.56 -11.63
N LEU A 13 2.71 8.38 -12.49
CA LEU A 13 3.67 7.28 -12.36
C LEU A 13 4.53 7.43 -11.10
N ILE A 14 4.95 8.66 -10.78
CA ILE A 14 5.65 8.98 -9.52
C ILE A 14 4.74 8.69 -8.33
N ALA A 15 3.47 9.13 -8.37
CA ALA A 15 2.53 8.92 -7.27
C ALA A 15 2.29 7.43 -6.99
N VAL A 16 2.05 6.61 -8.03
CA VAL A 16 1.89 5.15 -7.89
C VAL A 16 3.15 4.50 -7.35
N SER A 17 4.33 4.92 -7.83
CA SER A 17 5.62 4.41 -7.35
C SER A 17 5.82 4.70 -5.85
N LEU A 18 5.57 5.93 -5.42
CA LEU A 18 5.68 6.34 -4.02
C LEU A 18 4.70 5.60 -3.11
N LEU A 19 3.44 5.44 -3.54
CA LEU A 19 2.44 4.67 -2.82
C LEU A 19 2.84 3.21 -2.66
N THR A 20 3.39 2.60 -3.71
CA THR A 20 3.86 1.21 -3.68
C THR A 20 4.99 1.03 -2.68
N VAL A 21 6.02 1.88 -2.74
CA VAL A 21 7.15 1.86 -1.80
C VAL A 21 6.67 2.06 -0.36
N GLN A 22 5.75 3.00 -0.15
CA GLN A 22 5.19 3.26 1.17
C GLN A 22 4.47 2.03 1.75
N GLN A 23 3.66 1.34 0.95
CA GLN A 23 2.95 0.12 1.37
C GLN A 23 3.92 -1.02 1.72
N ILE A 24 4.99 -1.18 0.94
CA ILE A 24 6.05 -2.17 1.23
C ILE A 24 6.77 -1.84 2.53
N VAL A 25 7.18 -0.58 2.73
CA VAL A 25 7.88 -0.15 3.95
C VAL A 25 7.00 -0.35 5.18
N ALA A 26 5.70 -0.03 5.09
CA ALA A 26 4.75 -0.26 6.16
C ALA A 26 4.63 -1.76 6.47
N GLN A 27 4.54 -2.62 5.46
CA GLN A 27 4.50 -4.08 5.65
C GLN A 27 5.76 -4.61 6.34
N VAL A 28 6.95 -4.13 5.95
CA VAL A 28 8.21 -4.55 6.58
C VAL A 28 8.28 -4.09 8.03
N ARG A 29 7.82 -2.87 8.34
CA ARG A 29 7.78 -2.36 9.71
C ARG A 29 6.78 -3.14 10.57
N GLU A 30 5.58 -3.42 10.06
CA GLU A 30 4.57 -4.23 10.75
C GLU A 30 5.08 -5.66 10.98
N HIS A 31 5.75 -6.25 9.99
CA HIS A 31 6.36 -7.57 10.14
C HIS A 31 7.36 -7.58 11.30
N ASN A 32 8.23 -6.57 11.39
CA ASN A 32 9.19 -6.45 12.46
C ASN A 32 8.53 -6.20 13.83
N PHE A 33 7.42 -5.47 13.87
CA PHE A 33 6.64 -5.26 15.09
C PHE A 33 6.05 -6.58 15.60
N TYR A 34 5.33 -7.31 14.75
CA TYR A 34 4.76 -8.60 15.14
C TYR A 34 5.85 -9.61 15.49
N LYS A 35 6.97 -9.64 14.77
CA LYS A 35 8.11 -10.50 15.11
C LYS A 35 8.70 -10.18 16.49
N LYS A 36 8.77 -8.90 16.88
CA LYS A 36 9.25 -8.48 18.21
C LYS A 36 8.25 -8.80 19.32
N ASN A 37 6.95 -8.80 19.03
CA ASN A 37 5.88 -9.18 19.96
C ASN A 37 5.56 -10.68 19.94
N GLY A 38 6.50 -11.54 19.51
CA GLY A 38 6.30 -13.00 19.52
C GLY A 38 5.24 -13.51 18.53
N GLY A 39 4.89 -12.71 17.52
CA GLY A 39 3.81 -13.02 16.57
C GLY A 39 2.42 -12.69 17.09
N ASP A 40 2.30 -11.88 18.15
CA ASP A 40 1.01 -11.50 18.71
C ASP A 40 0.30 -10.44 17.85
N PHE A 41 -0.74 -10.86 17.13
CA PHE A 41 -1.61 -10.01 16.33
C PHE A 41 -2.76 -9.37 17.12
N SER A 42 -2.89 -9.64 18.42
CA SER A 42 -3.89 -8.97 19.27
C SER A 42 -3.52 -7.51 19.54
N VAL A 43 -2.24 -7.17 19.47
CA VAL A 43 -1.72 -5.81 19.62
C VAL A 43 -1.71 -5.11 18.27
N ASP A 44 -2.40 -3.97 18.16
CA ASP A 44 -2.34 -3.14 16.95
C ASP A 44 -0.98 -2.46 16.82
N SER A 45 -0.37 -2.59 15.64
CA SER A 45 0.89 -1.95 15.30
C SER A 45 0.77 -0.43 15.19
N ASN A 46 -0.45 0.08 14.97
CA ASN A 46 -0.75 1.50 14.69
C ASN A 46 0.17 2.11 13.61
N MET A 47 0.69 1.27 12.72
CA MET A 47 1.58 1.66 11.63
C MET A 47 0.82 2.14 10.38
N ASP A 48 -0.51 2.21 10.47
CA ASP A 48 -1.41 2.78 9.47
C ASP A 48 -1.31 4.31 9.45
N HIS A 49 -0.18 4.81 8.93
CA HIS A 49 0.08 6.25 8.84
C HIS A 49 -0.58 6.90 7.61
N VAL A 50 -1.02 6.10 6.63
CA VAL A 50 -1.71 6.61 5.43
C VAL A 50 -3.20 6.64 5.69
N ARG A 51 -3.85 7.75 5.30
CA ARG A 51 -5.30 7.92 5.40
C ARG A 51 -6.09 6.81 4.68
N LEU A 52 -5.49 6.17 3.69
CA LEU A 52 -6.01 5.00 2.95
C LEU A 52 -6.09 3.76 3.85
N ASP A 53 -5.01 3.46 4.58
CA ASP A 53 -4.97 2.35 5.56
C ASP A 53 -5.90 2.66 6.75
N ARG A 54 -5.91 3.92 7.22
CA ARG A 54 -6.76 4.36 8.32
C ARG A 54 -8.25 4.37 7.94
N SER A 55 -8.61 4.68 6.69
CA SER A 55 -10.00 4.60 6.24
C SER A 55 -10.48 3.16 6.12
N MET A 56 -9.59 2.17 6.00
CA MET A 56 -9.98 0.75 6.02
C MET A 56 -10.11 0.19 7.43
N HIS A 57 -9.38 0.75 8.39
CA HIS A 57 -9.59 0.47 9.80
C HIS A 57 -10.93 1.05 10.31
N TYR A 58 -11.39 2.15 9.71
CA TYR A 58 -12.67 2.82 10.03
C TYR A 58 -13.86 2.42 9.12
N ASN A 59 -13.63 2.10 7.84
CA ASN A 59 -14.66 1.52 6.97
C ASN A 59 -14.85 0.07 7.36
N ASP A 60 -15.80 -0.20 8.26
CA ASP A 60 -16.75 -1.33 8.37
C ASP A 60 -16.35 -2.79 8.04
N LEU A 61 -15.14 -3.06 7.56
CA LEU A 61 -14.68 -4.38 7.15
C LEU A 61 -14.30 -5.24 8.36
N ARG A 62 -14.22 -4.64 9.57
CA ARG A 62 -13.90 -5.29 10.86
C ARG A 62 -12.77 -6.33 10.73
N LEU A 63 -11.78 -6.05 9.88
CA LEU A 63 -10.71 -6.98 9.57
C LEU A 63 -9.81 -7.11 10.80
N THR A 64 -9.45 -8.35 11.14
CA THR A 64 -8.45 -8.57 12.19
C THR A 64 -7.08 -8.08 11.71
N ASN A 65 -6.21 -7.71 12.64
CA ASN A 65 -4.84 -7.27 12.35
C ASN A 65 -4.07 -8.27 11.46
N TRP A 66 -4.35 -9.56 11.63
CA TRP A 66 -3.81 -10.64 10.80
C TRP A 66 -4.35 -10.57 9.36
N GLN A 67 -5.65 -10.39 9.16
CA GLN A 67 -6.26 -10.24 7.83
C GLN A 67 -5.75 -8.99 7.11
N ARG A 68 -5.60 -7.88 7.83
CA ARG A 68 -5.02 -6.64 7.27
C ARG A 68 -3.59 -6.89 6.78
N PHE A 69 -2.79 -7.58 7.60
CA PHE A 69 -1.38 -7.81 7.31
C PHE A 69 -1.12 -8.83 6.20
N TYR A 70 -1.84 -9.96 6.18
CA TYR A 70 -1.58 -11.05 5.23
C TYR A 70 -2.44 -11.04 3.97
N LEU A 71 -3.65 -10.49 4.02
CA LEU A 71 -4.54 -10.43 2.86
C LEU A 71 -4.50 -9.06 2.23
N PHE A 72 -4.79 -8.03 3.04
CA PHE A 72 -5.12 -6.73 2.51
C PHE A 72 -3.90 -5.98 1.98
N ARG A 73 -2.86 -5.82 2.81
CA ARG A 73 -1.64 -5.07 2.43
C ARG A 73 -0.93 -5.70 1.21
N PRO A 74 -0.77 -7.04 1.13
CA PRO A 74 -0.22 -7.70 -0.06
C PRO A 74 -1.10 -7.53 -1.30
N ALA A 75 -2.43 -7.58 -1.16
CA ALA A 75 -3.35 -7.34 -2.28
C ALA A 75 -3.26 -5.88 -2.79
N CYS A 76 -3.15 -4.90 -1.89
CA CYS A 76 -2.93 -3.50 -2.28
C CYS A 76 -1.59 -3.31 -3.00
N ILE A 77 -0.51 -3.92 -2.51
CA ILE A 77 0.79 -3.86 -3.18
C ILE A 77 0.69 -4.50 -4.58
N ALA A 78 0.07 -5.68 -4.69
CA ALA A 78 -0.14 -6.34 -5.98
C ALA A 78 -0.95 -5.47 -6.95
N MET A 79 -2.01 -4.81 -6.46
CA MET A 79 -2.82 -3.90 -7.27
C MET A 79 -2.00 -2.69 -7.73
N LEU A 80 -1.22 -2.07 -6.85
CA LEU A 80 -0.38 -0.93 -7.19
C LEU A 80 0.72 -1.30 -8.19
N VAL A 81 1.37 -2.46 -8.02
CA VAL A 81 2.35 -3.00 -8.96
C VAL A 81 1.71 -3.29 -10.32
N PHE A 82 0.50 -3.85 -10.35
CA PHE A 82 -0.23 -4.10 -11.58
C PHE A 82 -0.55 -2.79 -12.32
N VAL A 83 -1.06 -1.78 -11.61
CA VAL A 83 -1.33 -0.45 -12.18
C VAL A 83 -0.04 0.16 -12.71
N TRP A 84 1.04 0.10 -11.95
CA TRP A 84 2.35 0.59 -12.38
C TRP A 84 2.83 -0.09 -13.66
N ALA A 85 2.73 -1.41 -13.73
CA ALA A 85 3.10 -2.18 -14.92
C ALA A 85 2.26 -1.80 -16.14
N MET A 86 0.93 -1.66 -15.97
CA MET A 86 0.04 -1.21 -17.03
C MET A 86 0.40 0.19 -17.55
N MET A 87 0.78 1.11 -16.64
CA MET A 87 1.26 2.43 -17.03
C MET A 87 2.54 2.33 -17.86
N VAL A 88 3.53 1.55 -17.43
CA VAL A 88 4.78 1.37 -18.19
C VAL A 88 4.52 0.73 -19.55
N VAL A 89 3.65 -0.28 -19.64
CA VAL A 89 3.25 -0.90 -20.91
C VAL A 89 2.54 0.09 -21.83
N SER A 90 1.73 1.02 -21.30
CA SER A 90 1.07 2.04 -22.11
C SER A 90 2.00 3.08 -22.73
N LEU A 91 3.27 3.14 -22.29
CA LEU A 91 4.30 3.98 -22.88
C LEU A 91 5.11 3.29 -23.99
N LEU A 92 4.99 1.97 -24.12
CA LEU A 92 5.66 1.15 -25.15
C LEU A 92 4.79 1.04 -26.41
#